data_AF-A0A7X1HLA8-F1
#
_entry.id   AF-A0A7X1HLA8-F1
#
_cell.length_a   1.000
_cell.length_b   1.000
_cell.length_c   1.000
_cell.angle_alpha   90.00
_cell.angle_beta   90.00
_cell.angle_gamma   90.00
#
_symmetry.space_group_name_H-M   'P 1'
#
loop_
_entity.id
_entity.type
_entity.pdbx_description
1 polymer ?
#
loop_
_entity_poly.entity_id
_entity_poly.type
_entity_poly.pdbx_seq_one_letter_code
_entity_poly.pdbx_strand_id
1 'polypeptide(L)'
;MKEKYKEFINTFQKERDFFKCHEILEDIWIEETSCNTRKHVAINLLLISVGALHWKNKNFKGALKVFKNSLENYDDLKFEIEKIGVDSSKLKIIIEESLDKISLEENYNEIYLPLIQ
;
A
#
# COMPACT_ATOMS: atom_id res chain seq x y z
N MET A 1 -1.47 14.96 9.13
CA MET A 1 -1.12 14.28 7.86
C MET A 1 -0.60 15.31 6.85
N LYS A 2 0.54 15.05 6.19
CA LYS A 2 1.12 15.92 5.14
C LYS A 2 0.27 15.89 3.85
N GLU A 3 0.33 16.94 3.03
CA GLU A 3 -0.48 17.05 1.80
C GLU A 3 -0.23 15.90 0.80
N LYS A 4 1.03 15.47 0.60
CA LYS A 4 1.32 14.34 -0.30
C LYS A 4 0.66 13.03 0.11
N TYR A 5 0.50 12.77 1.41
CA TYR A 5 -0.26 11.59 1.88
C TYR A 5 -1.77 11.71 1.59
N LYS A 6 -2.34 12.93 1.63
CA LYS A 6 -3.74 13.16 1.21
C LYS A 6 -3.89 12.92 -0.29
N GLU A 7 -2.94 13.41 -1.09
CA GLU A 7 -2.91 13.18 -2.53
C GLU A 7 -2.81 11.69 -2.86
N PHE A 8 -1.91 10.96 -2.18
CA PHE A 8 -1.83 9.51 -2.26
C PHE A 8 -3.19 8.86 -1.94
N ILE A 9 -3.81 9.18 -0.80
CA ILE A 9 -5.10 8.58 -0.40
C ILE A 9 -6.19 8.88 -1.44
N ASN A 10 -6.26 10.12 -1.95
CA ASN A 10 -7.22 10.47 -2.99
C ASN A 10 -6.98 9.69 -4.28
N THR A 11 -5.72 9.59 -4.71
CA THR A 11 -5.31 8.86 -5.91
C THR A 11 -5.63 7.37 -5.77
N PHE A 12 -5.30 6.77 -4.62
CA PHE A 12 -5.55 5.36 -4.33
C PHE A 12 -7.05 5.04 -4.28
N GLN A 13 -7.85 5.87 -3.60
CA GLN A 13 -9.27 5.57 -3.36
C GLN A 13 -10.19 5.98 -4.50
N LYS A 14 -9.91 7.09 -5.19
CA LYS A 14 -10.80 7.65 -6.21
C LYS A 14 -10.31 7.43 -7.62
N GLU A 15 -9.05 7.79 -7.89
CA GLU A 15 -8.48 7.73 -9.24
C GLU A 15 -8.11 6.30 -9.64
N ARG A 16 -7.83 5.42 -8.65
CA ARG A 16 -7.36 4.04 -8.85
C ARG A 16 -6.13 3.96 -9.76
N ASP A 17 -5.33 5.02 -9.74
CA ASP A 17 -4.07 5.12 -10.45
C ASP A 17 -2.93 4.68 -9.54
N PHE A 18 -2.68 3.37 -9.53
CA PHE A 18 -1.66 2.76 -8.69
C PHE A 18 -0.23 3.08 -9.15
N PHE A 19 -0.04 3.48 -10.40
CA PHE A 19 1.26 3.94 -10.87
C PHE A 19 1.56 5.33 -10.31
N LYS A 20 0.61 6.26 -10.37
CA LYS A 20 0.73 7.57 -9.73
C LYS A 20 0.86 7.46 -8.20
N CYS A 21 0.18 6.50 -7.57
CA CYS A 21 0.40 6.21 -6.15
C CYS A 21 1.86 5.82 -5.86
N HIS A 22 2.48 5.01 -6.72
CA HIS A 22 3.90 4.65 -6.60
C HIS A 22 4.78 5.90 -6.67
N GLU A 23 4.59 6.77 -7.67
CA GLU A 23 5.37 7.99 -7.83
C GLU A 23 5.26 8.91 -6.60
N ILE A 24 4.05 9.17 -6.11
CA ILE A 24 3.83 10.00 -4.91
C ILE A 24 4.55 9.43 -3.69
N LEU A 25 4.47 8.11 -3.48
CA LEU A 25 5.05 7.46 -2.31
C LEU A 25 6.58 7.33 -2.40
N GLU A 26 7.12 7.15 -3.60
CA GLU A 26 8.56 7.18 -3.86
C GLU A 26 9.12 8.57 -3.55
N ASP A 27 8.46 9.64 -4.00
CA ASP A 27 8.84 11.02 -3.69
C ASP A 27 8.85 11.29 -2.18
N ILE A 28 7.80 10.88 -1.46
CA ILE A 28 7.74 11.02 0.00
C ILE A 28 8.89 10.29 0.66
N TRP A 29 9.18 9.06 0.23
CA TRP A 29 10.25 8.25 0.79
C TRP A 29 11.64 8.89 0.57
N ILE A 30 11.90 9.39 -0.64
CA ILE A 30 13.15 10.10 -0.97
C ILE A 30 13.29 11.34 -0.10
N GLU A 31 12.24 12.16 0.02
CA GLU A 31 12.27 13.40 0.80
C GLU A 31 12.47 13.16 2.30
N GLU A 32 11.81 12.15 2.87
CA GLU A 32 11.81 11.91 4.32
C GLU A 32 13.04 11.12 4.79
N THR A 33 13.66 10.34 3.90
CA THR A 33 14.75 9.42 4.29
C THR A 33 16.04 9.63 3.52
N SER A 34 16.06 10.44 2.45
CA SER A 34 17.20 10.51 1.53
C SER A 34 17.64 9.13 1.02
N CYS A 35 16.68 8.22 0.81
CA CYS A 35 16.86 6.83 0.41
C CYS A 35 17.70 5.96 1.37
N ASN A 36 17.88 6.38 2.63
CA ASN A 36 18.80 5.72 3.56
C ASN A 36 18.23 4.45 4.23
N THR A 37 16.93 4.21 4.14
CA THR A 37 16.24 3.07 4.77
C THR A 37 15.08 2.61 3.92
N ARG A 38 14.80 1.31 3.88
CA ARG A 38 13.56 0.78 3.28
C ARG A 38 12.44 0.56 4.29
N LYS A 39 12.73 0.70 5.59
CA LYS A 39 11.74 0.57 6.67
C LYS A 39 11.02 1.89 6.85
N HIS A 40 10.05 2.16 5.98
CA HIS A 40 9.32 3.42 5.96
C HIS A 40 7.85 3.19 5.54
N VAL A 41 6.93 3.97 6.12
CA VAL A 41 5.49 3.84 5.82
C VAL A 41 5.18 4.05 4.34
N ALA A 42 5.85 5.00 3.68
CA ALA A 42 5.68 5.25 2.25
C ALA A 42 6.09 4.03 1.39
N ILE A 43 7.17 3.32 1.75
CA ILE A 43 7.57 2.08 1.07
C ILE A 43 6.54 0.97 1.28
N ASN A 44 5.97 0.86 2.48
CA ASN A 44 4.92 -0.12 2.76
C ASN A 44 3.68 0.10 1.88
N LEU A 45 3.19 1.34 1.81
CA LEU A 45 2.05 1.73 0.98
C LEU A 45 2.36 1.62 -0.52
N LEU A 46 3.62 1.80 -0.90
CA LEU A 46 4.06 1.68 -2.29
C LEU A 46 3.97 0.22 -2.73
N LEU A 47 4.42 -0.71 -1.90
CA LEU A 47 4.29 -2.15 -2.14
C LEU A 47 2.82 -2.57 -2.28
N ILE A 48 1.93 -2.01 -1.45
CA ILE A 48 0.48 -2.23 -1.54
C ILE A 48 -0.08 -1.71 -2.87
N SER A 49 0.32 -0.50 -3.29
CA SER A 49 -0.10 0.10 -4.55
C SER A 49 0.37 -0.73 -5.76
N VAL A 50 1.64 -1.12 -5.78
CA VAL A 50 2.21 -2.00 -6.83
C VAL A 50 1.56 -3.38 -6.81
N GLY A 51 1.20 -3.90 -5.64
CA GLY A 51 0.45 -5.15 -5.49
C GLY A 51 -0.92 -5.09 -6.14
N ALA A 52 -1.68 -4.03 -5.87
CA ALA A 52 -2.97 -3.79 -6.50
C ALA A 52 -2.83 -3.67 -8.03
N LEU A 53 -1.80 -2.97 -8.52
CA LEU A 53 -1.51 -2.86 -9.95
C LEU A 53 -1.21 -4.22 -10.60
N HIS A 54 -0.35 -5.03 -9.98
CA HIS A 54 -0.05 -6.38 -10.47
C HIS A 54 -1.29 -7.27 -10.49
N TRP A 55 -2.11 -7.22 -9.45
CA TRP A 55 -3.34 -8.01 -9.37
C TRP A 55 -4.33 -7.58 -10.46
N LYS A 56 -4.53 -6.27 -10.67
CA LYS A 56 -5.34 -5.70 -11.76
C LYS A 56 -4.90 -6.18 -13.15
N ASN A 57 -3.59 -6.35 -13.34
CA ASN A 57 -3.00 -6.85 -14.59
C ASN A 57 -2.94 -8.39 -14.68
N LYS A 58 -3.59 -9.13 -13.76
CA LYS A 58 -3.55 -10.59 -13.67
C LYS A 58 -2.13 -11.16 -13.51
N ASN A 59 -1.19 -10.36 -13.03
CA ASN A 59 0.13 -10.82 -12.63
C ASN A 59 0.08 -11.30 -11.17
N PHE A 60 -0.55 -12.46 -10.94
CA PHE A 60 -0.77 -13.01 -9.60
C PHE A 60 0.53 -13.28 -8.85
N LYS A 61 1.54 -13.83 -9.53
CA LYS A 61 2.86 -14.08 -8.94
C LYS A 61 3.53 -12.79 -8.46
N GLY A 62 3.45 -11.73 -9.27
CA GLY A 62 3.95 -10.40 -8.91
C GLY A 62 3.21 -9.83 -7.72
N ALA A 63 1.88 -9.88 -7.74
CA ALA A 63 1.01 -9.38 -6.68
C ALA A 63 1.28 -10.08 -5.33
N LEU A 64 1.31 -11.43 -5.31
CA LEU A 64 1.63 -12.20 -4.10
C LEU A 64 2.96 -11.80 -3.50
N LYS A 65 4.00 -11.64 -4.35
CA LYS A 65 5.33 -11.27 -3.89
C LYS A 65 5.31 -9.91 -3.18
N VAL A 66 4.74 -8.89 -3.81
CA VAL A 66 4.81 -7.52 -3.26
C VAL A 66 3.88 -7.32 -2.06
N PHE A 67 2.70 -7.95 -2.02
CA PHE A 67 1.83 -7.92 -0.83
C PHE A 67 2.47 -8.68 0.35
N LYS A 68 3.16 -9.80 0.12
CA LYS A 68 3.92 -10.46 1.20
C LYS A 68 5.03 -9.56 1.72
N ASN A 69 5.76 -8.88 0.83
CA ASN A 69 6.80 -7.93 1.23
C ASN A 69 6.24 -6.75 2.04
N SER A 70 5.00 -6.30 1.77
CA SER A 70 4.38 -5.25 2.59
C SER A 70 4.03 -5.72 4.00
N LEU A 71 3.97 -7.04 4.27
CA LEU A 71 3.73 -7.56 5.61
C LEU A 71 5.00 -7.74 6.46
N GLU A 72 6.19 -7.87 5.85
CA GLU A 72 7.44 -8.23 6.56
C GLU A 72 7.81 -7.28 7.71
N ASN A 73 7.64 -5.97 7.52
CA ASN A 73 7.95 -4.94 8.53
C ASN A 73 6.69 -4.19 9.00
N TYR A 74 5.51 -4.76 8.77
CA TYR A 74 4.24 -4.06 8.97
C TYR A 74 4.00 -3.69 10.43
N ASP A 75 4.30 -4.61 11.34
CA ASP A 75 4.06 -4.42 12.77
C ASP A 75 4.89 -3.26 13.36
N ASP A 76 6.10 -3.03 12.81
CA ASP A 76 6.95 -1.91 13.20
C ASP A 76 6.46 -0.55 12.65
N LEU A 77 5.61 -0.57 11.62
CA LEU A 77 5.12 0.63 10.93
C LEU A 77 3.69 1.01 11.34
N LYS A 78 3.01 0.21 12.18
CA LYS A 78 1.61 0.43 12.58
C LYS A 78 1.32 1.87 13.04
N PHE A 79 2.16 2.40 13.92
CA PHE A 79 1.98 3.75 14.44
C PHE A 79 2.10 4.83 13.35
N GLU A 80 3.05 4.69 12.43
CA GLU A 80 3.20 5.65 11.32
C GLU A 80 2.07 5.51 10.28
N ILE A 81 1.52 4.32 10.08
CA ILE A 81 0.31 4.08 9.27
C ILE A 81 -0.89 4.80 9.90
N GLU A 82 -1.08 4.70 11.22
CA GLU A 82 -2.18 5.38 11.92
C GLU A 82 -2.05 6.91 11.91
N LYS A 83 -0.82 7.42 12.00
CA LYS A 83 -0.52 8.86 11.95
C LYS A 83 -0.85 9.51 10.59
N ILE A 84 -0.91 8.74 9.51
CA ILE A 84 -1.41 9.20 8.22
C ILE A 84 -2.94 9.02 8.06
N GLY A 85 -3.63 8.57 9.11
CA GLY A 85 -5.08 8.43 9.14
C GLY A 85 -5.61 7.11 8.58
N VAL A 86 -4.78 6.07 8.51
CA VAL A 86 -5.18 4.72 8.07
C VAL A 86 -5.18 3.77 9.27
N ASP A 87 -6.26 3.04 9.48
CA ASP A 87 -6.40 2.02 10.52
C ASP A 87 -5.47 0.84 10.19
N SER A 88 -4.36 0.75 10.93
CA SER A 88 -3.31 -0.24 10.67
C SER A 88 -3.81 -1.69 10.83
N SER A 89 -4.72 -1.92 11.78
CA SER A 89 -5.23 -3.25 12.07
C SER A 89 -6.15 -3.73 10.95
N LYS A 90 -7.08 -2.89 10.49
CA LYS A 90 -7.95 -3.22 9.36
C LYS A 90 -7.17 -3.33 8.06
N LEU A 91 -6.16 -2.49 7.84
CA LEU A 91 -5.37 -2.55 6.61
C LEU A 91 -4.58 -3.86 6.52
N LYS A 92 -4.03 -4.35 7.64
CA LYS A 92 -3.37 -5.66 7.69
C LYS A 92 -4.31 -6.79 7.26
N ILE A 93 -5.53 -6.82 7.80
CA ILE A 93 -6.56 -7.80 7.45
C ILE A 93 -6.88 -7.74 5.95
N ILE A 94 -7.06 -6.54 5.39
CA ILE A 94 -7.33 -6.35 3.96
C ILE A 94 -6.20 -6.91 3.08
N ILE A 95 -4.93 -6.73 3.50
CA ILE A 95 -3.78 -7.28 2.77
C ILE A 95 -3.78 -8.81 2.83
N GLU A 96 -4.04 -9.39 4.00
CA GLU A 96 -4.11 -10.85 4.20
C GLU A 96 -5.25 -11.47 3.37
N GLU A 97 -6.45 -10.90 3.40
CA GLU A 97 -7.57 -11.33 2.56
C GLU A 97 -7.28 -11.17 1.06
N SER A 98 -6.55 -10.12 0.68
CA SER A 98 -6.13 -9.92 -0.71
C SER A 98 -5.16 -11.02 -1.14
N LEU A 99 -4.21 -11.40 -0.28
CA LEU A 99 -3.29 -12.50 -0.55
C LEU A 99 -4.02 -13.83 -0.78
N ASP A 100 -5.05 -14.13 0.02
CA ASP A 100 -5.87 -15.32 -0.15
C ASP A 100 -6.56 -15.34 -1.52
N LYS A 101 -7.23 -14.24 -1.89
CA LYS A 101 -7.89 -14.11 -3.20
C LYS A 101 -6.92 -14.21 -4.38
N ILE A 102 -5.77 -13.54 -4.27
CA ILE A 102 -4.73 -13.60 -5.31
C ILE A 102 -4.18 -15.02 -5.45
N SER A 103 -4.05 -15.76 -4.34
CA SER A 103 -3.56 -17.15 -4.37
C SER A 103 -4.51 -18.12 -5.08
N LEU A 104 -5.80 -17.77 -5.12
CA LEU A 104 -6.84 -18.48 -5.87
C LEU A 104 -6.99 -17.96 -7.32
N GLU A 105 -6.10 -17.05 -7.74
CA GLU A 105 -6.14 -16.38 -9.05
C GLU A 105 -7.49 -15.68 -9.33
N GLU A 106 -8.18 -15.22 -8.28
CA GLU A 106 -9.41 -14.46 -8.44
C GLU A 106 -9.16 -13.14 -9.18
N ASN A 107 -10.14 -12.70 -9.97
CA ASN A 107 -10.06 -11.39 -10.62
C ASN A 107 -9.91 -10.28 -9.57
N TYR A 108 -9.24 -9.19 -9.99
CA TYR A 108 -8.98 -8.04 -9.12
C TYR A 108 -10.24 -7.55 -8.41
N ASN A 109 -10.14 -7.44 -7.08
CA ASN A 109 -11.15 -6.84 -6.22
C ASN A 109 -10.63 -5.50 -5.69
N GLU A 110 -11.50 -4.49 -5.66
CA GLU A 110 -11.10 -3.16 -5.23
C GLU A 110 -10.69 -3.13 -3.77
N ILE A 111 -9.49 -2.59 -3.53
CA ILE A 111 -8.95 -2.35 -2.20
C ILE A 111 -9.24 -0.90 -1.81
N TYR A 112 -9.74 -0.69 -0.61
CA TYR A 112 -9.91 0.63 -0.01
C TYR A 112 -9.04 0.74 1.23
N LEU A 113 -8.40 1.89 1.42
CA LEU A 113 -7.67 2.15 2.66
C LEU A 113 -8.70 2.36 3.78
N PRO A 114 -8.59 1.66 4.92
CA PRO A 114 -9.51 1.85 6.02
C PRO A 114 -9.14 3.15 6.75
N LEU A 115 -9.80 4.26 6.43
CA LEU A 115 -9.50 5.55 7.06
C LEU A 115 -10.06 5.63 8.49
N ILE A 116 -9.31 6.23 9.40
CA ILE A 116 -9.74 6.51 10.78
C ILE A 116 -10.69 7.73 10.74
N GLN A 117 -11.89 7.58 11.32
CA GLN A 117 -12.88 8.65 11.48
C GLN A 117 -12.66 9.43 12.78
#